data_AF-A0A2M9C638-F1
#
_entry.id   AF-A0A2M9C638-F1
#
_cell.length_a   1.000
_cell.length_b   1.000
_cell.length_c   1.000
_cell.angle_alpha   90.00
_cell.angle_beta   90.00
_cell.angle_gamma   90.00
#
_symmetry.space_group_name_H-M   'P 1'
#
loop_
_entity.id
_entity.type
_entity.pdbx_description
1 polymer ?
#
loop_
_entity_poly.entity_id
_entity_poly.type
_entity_poly.pdbx_seq_one_letter_code
_entity_poly.pdbx_strand_id
1 'polypeptide(L)'
;MSNVFFRLYLLVFAFLAQNLFSQNYADGLSDATLKINNEKIAVKVFSTTDAETFKDFSNKKSDNTLVIVNSANLESKGGWGAFYDSSLNMFKMSGYQFLDKDFKPTQNKEDYKYLAKVPKTIQSTDQVALDTEYKIWDPSTGIHLGPITLHYYSLMFIFAFGFGYLLMTRMFTIDHINQKYLEPLFTWTLIGTILGARLGHVIFYQPELFKQDFWSVFLPIQTKPEFKFTGFSGLASHGATLALILTTLYYSYKIIKKNPFWVYDRLGIVVALGGAFVRMGNFFNSEIIGKPVAANSPFAFLFPQMSDEYGVTVPRYPTQLFEAVGYVLLFILLWVLYRKTDKKYQQGWLFGLFFIILWAIRFFVEFLKEPQGDEFIQFGGLNTGQILSIPFMIAGVIIMIYSKKFKITEAENAKPE
;
A
#
# COMPACT_ATOMS: atom_id res chain seq x y z
N MET A 1 -10.78 27.45 -24.70
CA MET A 1 -11.84 26.86 -23.85
C MET A 1 -11.91 27.68 -22.56
N SER A 2 -13.07 28.19 -22.17
CA SER A 2 -13.18 28.99 -20.94
C SER A 2 -12.90 28.13 -19.71
N ASN A 3 -12.27 28.70 -18.68
CA ASN A 3 -11.97 28.00 -17.42
C ASN A 3 -13.22 27.38 -16.75
N VAL A 4 -14.42 27.86 -17.10
CA VAL A 4 -15.70 27.32 -16.61
C VAL A 4 -16.02 25.97 -17.24
N PHE A 5 -15.86 25.82 -18.56
CA PHE A 5 -16.10 24.56 -19.25
C PHE A 5 -15.12 23.47 -18.82
N PHE A 6 -13.85 23.81 -18.60
CA PHE A 6 -12.86 22.86 -18.09
C PHE A 6 -13.16 22.40 -16.66
N ARG A 7 -13.60 23.32 -15.78
CA ARG A 7 -14.02 22.99 -14.41
C ARG A 7 -15.31 22.16 -14.38
N LEU A 8 -16.28 22.49 -15.23
CA LEU A 8 -17.51 21.72 -15.37
C LEU A 8 -17.21 20.32 -15.92
N TYR A 9 -16.31 20.20 -16.89
CA TYR A 9 -15.86 18.92 -17.42
C TYR A 9 -15.13 18.09 -16.36
N LEU A 10 -14.25 18.69 -15.55
CA LEU A 10 -13.59 17.98 -14.44
C LEU A 10 -14.58 17.55 -13.37
N LEU A 11 -15.57 18.36 -13.02
CA LEU A 11 -16.62 18.01 -12.07
C LEU A 11 -17.53 16.92 -12.61
N VAL A 12 -17.92 16.99 -13.88
CA VAL A 12 -18.72 15.96 -14.56
C VAL A 12 -17.93 14.68 -14.73
N PHE A 13 -16.65 14.74 -15.10
CA PHE A 13 -15.78 13.56 -15.19
C PHE A 13 -15.52 12.94 -13.82
N ALA A 14 -15.27 13.74 -12.78
CA ALA A 14 -15.12 13.29 -11.40
C ALA A 14 -16.42 12.64 -10.88
N PHE A 15 -17.57 13.29 -11.12
CA PHE A 15 -18.88 12.77 -10.73
C PHE A 15 -19.25 11.49 -11.49
N LEU A 16 -19.00 11.45 -12.79
CA LEU A 16 -19.20 10.26 -13.62
C LEU A 16 -18.24 9.15 -13.19
N ALA A 17 -16.97 9.43 -12.94
CA ALA A 17 -16.03 8.42 -12.44
C ALA A 17 -16.43 7.90 -11.05
N GLN A 18 -16.90 8.77 -10.16
CA GLN A 18 -17.32 8.38 -8.81
C GLN A 18 -18.60 7.54 -8.81
N ASN A 19 -19.53 7.77 -9.74
CA ASN A 19 -20.82 7.06 -9.81
C ASN A 19 -20.85 5.89 -10.83
N LEU A 20 -20.00 5.88 -11.87
CA LEU A 20 -20.01 4.82 -12.89
C LEU A 20 -19.15 3.61 -12.52
N PHE A 21 -18.24 3.74 -11.55
CA PHE A 21 -17.24 2.71 -11.26
C PHE A 21 -17.42 1.99 -9.93
N SER A 22 -18.25 2.52 -9.01
CA SER A 22 -18.59 1.83 -7.77
C SER A 22 -19.78 0.91 -7.98
N GLN A 23 -19.57 -0.40 -7.85
CA GLN A 23 -20.66 -1.38 -7.90
C GLN A 23 -21.21 -1.67 -6.50
N ASN A 24 -22.52 -1.94 -6.41
CA ASN A 24 -23.13 -2.31 -5.15
C ASN A 24 -23.25 -3.85 -5.06
N TYR A 25 -22.49 -4.44 -4.15
CA TYR A 25 -22.59 -5.86 -3.80
C TYR A 25 -23.55 -6.02 -2.61
N ALA A 26 -24.86 -5.91 -2.87
CA ALA A 26 -25.89 -5.84 -1.81
C ALA A 26 -25.84 -7.02 -0.81
N ASP A 27 -25.43 -8.22 -1.26
CA ASP A 27 -25.33 -9.42 -0.41
C ASP A 27 -23.90 -9.72 0.06
N GLY A 28 -22.91 -8.91 -0.33
CA GLY A 28 -21.48 -9.16 -0.06
C GLY A 28 -20.92 -10.42 -0.73
N LEU A 29 -21.62 -10.95 -1.73
CA LEU A 29 -21.27 -12.18 -2.44
C LEU A 29 -20.81 -11.88 -3.87
N SER A 30 -19.85 -12.66 -4.35
CA SER A 30 -19.37 -12.61 -5.73
C SER A 30 -19.65 -13.91 -6.47
N ASP A 31 -19.83 -13.86 -7.79
CA ASP A 31 -20.12 -15.03 -8.61
C ASP A 31 -18.84 -15.77 -9.02
N ALA A 32 -18.86 -17.10 -8.95
CA ALA A 32 -17.80 -17.97 -9.43
C ALA A 32 -18.35 -19.31 -9.93
N THR A 33 -17.49 -20.08 -10.58
CA THR A 33 -17.77 -21.46 -10.97
C THR A 33 -16.74 -22.40 -10.37
N LEU A 34 -17.20 -23.35 -9.57
CA LEU A 34 -16.37 -24.45 -9.09
C LEU A 34 -16.37 -25.57 -10.12
N LYS A 35 -15.20 -25.86 -10.70
CA LYS A 35 -14.99 -26.97 -11.63
C LYS A 35 -14.55 -28.17 -10.81
N ILE A 36 -15.34 -29.24 -10.78
CA ILE A 36 -15.03 -30.50 -10.08
C ILE A 36 -14.96 -31.60 -11.14
N ASN A 37 -13.74 -32.01 -11.49
CA ASN A 37 -13.47 -32.86 -12.65
C ASN A 37 -14.09 -32.25 -13.92
N ASN A 38 -15.13 -32.87 -14.48
CA ASN A 38 -15.83 -32.39 -15.68
C ASN A 38 -17.10 -31.58 -15.38
N GLU A 39 -17.50 -31.47 -14.11
CA GLU A 39 -18.72 -30.76 -13.71
C GLU A 39 -18.41 -29.30 -13.37
N LYS A 40 -19.34 -28.42 -13.74
CA LYS A 40 -19.29 -26.98 -13.43
C LYS A 40 -20.44 -26.64 -12.52
N ILE A 41 -20.14 -26.15 -11.33
CA ILE A 41 -21.13 -25.77 -10.33
C ILE A 41 -21.03 -24.27 -10.12
N ALA A 42 -22.08 -23.52 -10.45
CA ALA A 42 -22.16 -22.10 -10.12
C ALA A 42 -22.21 -21.95 -8.60
N VAL A 43 -21.36 -21.09 -8.04
CA VAL A 43 -21.27 -20.85 -6.60
C VAL A 43 -21.21 -19.36 -6.30
N LYS A 44 -21.75 -18.98 -5.15
CA LYS A 44 -21.52 -17.67 -4.54
C LYS A 44 -20.29 -17.72 -3.64
N VAL A 45 -19.38 -16.76 -3.81
CA VAL A 45 -18.14 -16.64 -3.05
C VAL A 45 -18.33 -15.59 -1.95
N PHE A 46 -18.05 -16.01 -0.72
CA PHE A 46 -18.06 -15.18 0.49
C PHE A 46 -16.66 -15.11 1.09
N SER A 47 -16.25 -13.95 1.59
CA SER A 47 -15.04 -13.80 2.38
C SER A 47 -15.15 -12.53 3.24
N THR A 48 -14.62 -12.59 4.47
CA THR A 48 -14.57 -11.44 5.37
C THR A 48 -13.52 -11.65 6.45
N THR A 49 -12.84 -10.59 6.84
CA THR A 49 -11.95 -10.52 8.02
C THR A 49 -12.68 -10.06 9.27
N ASP A 50 -13.95 -9.67 9.18
CA ASP A 50 -14.79 -9.27 10.32
C ASP A 50 -15.46 -10.47 11.01
N ALA A 51 -15.35 -10.53 12.34
CA ALA A 51 -15.80 -11.66 13.15
C ALA A 51 -17.33 -11.76 13.22
N GLU A 52 -18.02 -10.63 13.32
CA GLU A 52 -19.48 -10.59 13.44
C GLU A 52 -20.13 -11.00 12.12
N THR A 53 -19.67 -10.44 11.01
CA THR A 53 -20.15 -10.78 9.67
C THR A 53 -19.87 -12.24 9.32
N PHE A 54 -18.72 -12.79 9.72
CA PHE A 54 -18.40 -14.21 9.52
C PHE A 54 -19.38 -15.11 10.29
N LYS A 55 -19.68 -14.76 11.54
CA LYS A 55 -20.66 -15.46 12.37
C LYS A 55 -22.06 -15.37 11.78
N ASP A 56 -22.50 -14.19 11.39
CA ASP A 56 -23.83 -13.98 10.79
C ASP A 56 -23.99 -14.81 9.52
N PHE A 57 -22.96 -14.86 8.67
CA PHE A 57 -22.99 -15.70 7.47
C PHE A 57 -23.03 -17.19 7.81
N SER A 58 -22.31 -17.65 8.84
CA SER A 58 -22.32 -19.06 9.26
C SER A 58 -23.70 -19.57 9.68
N ASN A 59 -24.58 -18.68 10.12
CA ASN A 59 -25.96 -18.99 10.49
C ASN A 59 -26.94 -18.99 9.29
N LYS A 60 -26.52 -18.49 8.13
CA LYS A 60 -27.37 -18.45 6.92
C LYS A 60 -27.40 -19.81 6.23
N LYS A 61 -28.59 -20.22 5.77
CA LYS A 61 -28.74 -21.34 4.85
C LYS A 61 -28.38 -20.90 3.44
N SER A 62 -27.11 -21.06 3.07
CA SER A 62 -26.60 -20.71 1.75
C SER A 62 -26.08 -21.96 1.05
N ASP A 63 -26.89 -22.56 0.17
CA ASP A 63 -26.44 -23.65 -0.70
C ASP A 63 -25.64 -23.09 -1.89
N ASN A 64 -24.85 -23.92 -2.57
CA ASN A 64 -23.98 -23.52 -3.67
C ASN A 64 -23.07 -22.34 -3.30
N THR A 65 -22.40 -22.45 -2.16
CA THR A 65 -21.60 -21.38 -1.58
C THR A 65 -20.19 -21.86 -1.31
N LEU A 66 -19.22 -20.98 -1.56
CA LEU A 66 -17.81 -21.16 -1.24
C LEU A 66 -17.35 -20.01 -0.35
N VAL A 67 -16.88 -20.32 0.85
CA VAL A 67 -16.27 -19.35 1.76
C VAL A 67 -14.76 -19.40 1.60
N ILE A 68 -14.11 -18.28 1.31
CA ILE A 68 -12.66 -18.15 1.34
C ILE A 68 -12.25 -17.75 2.75
N VAL A 69 -11.53 -18.65 3.42
CA VAL A 69 -11.02 -18.47 4.77
C VAL A 69 -9.70 -17.69 4.72
N ASN A 70 -9.56 -16.71 5.59
CA ASN A 70 -8.36 -15.89 5.74
C ASN A 70 -7.70 -16.10 7.11
N SER A 71 -6.57 -15.42 7.31
CA SER A 71 -5.75 -15.57 8.52
C SER A 71 -6.50 -15.17 9.81
N ALA A 72 -7.33 -14.13 9.76
CA ALA A 72 -8.14 -13.69 10.89
C ALA A 72 -9.15 -14.77 11.31
N ASN A 73 -9.78 -15.45 10.35
CA ASN A 73 -10.77 -16.50 10.63
C ASN A 73 -10.16 -17.74 11.32
N LEU A 74 -8.83 -17.91 11.24
CA LEU A 74 -8.12 -19.03 11.85
C LEU A 74 -7.51 -18.69 13.21
N GLU A 75 -7.50 -17.42 13.59
CA GLU A 75 -6.90 -16.96 14.83
C GLU A 75 -7.63 -17.57 16.03
N SER A 76 -6.88 -18.31 16.87
CA SER A 76 -7.40 -19.00 18.05
C SER A 76 -7.14 -18.26 19.36
N LYS A 77 -6.33 -17.20 19.33
CA LYS A 77 -5.87 -16.47 20.52
C LYS A 77 -6.13 -14.97 20.36
N GLY A 78 -6.78 -14.34 21.34
CA GLY A 78 -7.18 -12.93 21.30
C GLY A 78 -8.67 -12.74 21.59
N GLY A 79 -9.16 -11.50 21.61
CA GLY A 79 -10.54 -11.18 22.00
C GLY A 79 -11.63 -11.83 21.13
N TRP A 80 -11.33 -12.11 19.86
CA TRP A 80 -12.30 -12.62 18.88
C TRP A 80 -12.15 -14.10 18.50
N GLY A 81 -11.09 -14.80 18.97
CA GLY A 81 -10.80 -16.18 18.53
C GLY A 81 -11.93 -17.18 18.81
N ALA A 82 -12.60 -17.05 19.95
CA ALA A 82 -13.76 -17.88 20.30
C ALA A 82 -14.95 -17.68 19.34
N PHE A 83 -15.12 -16.46 18.78
CA PHE A 83 -16.18 -16.18 17.80
C PHE A 83 -15.92 -16.90 16.48
N TYR A 84 -14.66 -16.91 16.02
CA TYR A 84 -14.30 -17.64 14.81
C TYR A 84 -14.44 -19.15 14.98
N ASP A 85 -13.98 -19.72 16.09
CA ASP A 85 -14.14 -21.15 16.38
C ASP A 85 -15.60 -21.57 16.43
N SER A 86 -16.45 -20.75 17.07
CA SER A 86 -17.90 -20.98 17.08
C SER A 86 -18.50 -20.95 15.67
N SER A 87 -18.09 -19.99 14.84
CA SER A 87 -18.57 -19.86 13.46
C SER A 87 -18.13 -21.03 12.58
N LEU A 88 -16.88 -21.50 12.70
CA LEU A 88 -16.38 -22.68 11.99
C LEU A 88 -17.17 -23.95 12.38
N ASN A 89 -17.52 -24.12 13.65
CA ASN A 89 -18.37 -25.21 14.09
C ASN A 89 -19.78 -25.11 13.48
N MET A 90 -20.35 -23.90 13.39
CA MET A 90 -21.64 -23.67 12.75
C MET A 90 -21.62 -24.03 11.26
N PHE A 91 -20.55 -23.68 10.54
CA PHE A 91 -20.34 -24.11 9.15
C PHE A 91 -20.33 -25.64 9.02
N LYS A 92 -19.60 -26.35 9.90
CA LYS A 92 -19.59 -27.83 9.92
C LYS A 92 -20.99 -28.39 10.14
N MET A 93 -21.72 -27.90 11.14
CA MET A 93 -23.09 -28.32 11.43
C MET A 93 -24.06 -28.02 10.27
N SER A 94 -23.79 -26.95 9.52
CA SER A 94 -24.57 -26.55 8.34
C SER A 94 -24.18 -27.31 7.07
N GLY A 95 -23.28 -28.29 7.15
CA GLY A 95 -22.91 -29.18 6.05
C GLY A 95 -21.82 -28.64 5.12
N TYR A 96 -21.04 -27.64 5.52
CA TYR A 96 -19.89 -27.19 4.74
C TYR A 96 -18.72 -28.19 4.87
N GLN A 97 -18.09 -28.49 3.73
CA GLN A 97 -16.82 -29.20 3.67
C GLN A 97 -15.64 -28.26 3.86
N PHE A 98 -14.64 -28.73 4.61
CA PHE A 98 -13.45 -27.98 4.94
C PHE A 98 -12.30 -28.46 4.07
N LEU A 99 -11.75 -27.54 3.28
CA LEU A 99 -10.80 -27.84 2.23
C LEU A 99 -9.53 -27.00 2.39
N ASP A 100 -8.40 -27.58 2.01
CA ASP A 100 -7.12 -26.89 1.92
C ASP A 100 -7.02 -26.01 0.67
N LYS A 101 -5.87 -25.35 0.49
CA LYS A 101 -5.59 -24.47 -0.66
C LYS A 101 -5.66 -25.18 -2.03
N ASP A 102 -5.48 -26.50 -2.04
CA ASP A 102 -5.53 -27.36 -3.22
C ASP A 102 -6.90 -28.06 -3.35
N PHE A 103 -7.91 -27.55 -2.62
CA PHE A 103 -9.30 -28.02 -2.57
C PHE A 103 -9.45 -29.47 -2.05
N LYS A 104 -8.52 -29.94 -1.22
CA LYS A 104 -8.57 -31.30 -0.64
C LYS A 104 -9.21 -31.26 0.75
N PRO A 105 -10.08 -32.23 1.09
CA PRO A 105 -10.62 -32.33 2.43
C PRO A 105 -9.51 -32.41 3.49
N THR A 106 -9.59 -31.55 4.50
CA THR A 106 -8.65 -31.53 5.62
C THR A 106 -9.39 -31.39 6.94
N GLN A 107 -8.81 -31.97 7.99
CA GLN A 107 -9.28 -31.81 9.37
C GLN A 107 -8.43 -30.82 10.15
N ASN A 108 -7.22 -30.51 9.67
CA ASN A 108 -6.31 -29.60 10.35
C ASN A 108 -6.75 -28.15 10.12
N LYS A 109 -7.05 -27.43 11.21
CA LYS A 109 -7.55 -26.05 11.16
C LYS A 109 -6.57 -25.10 10.47
N GLU A 110 -5.27 -25.32 10.65
CA GLU A 110 -4.23 -24.46 10.06
C GLU A 110 -4.19 -24.54 8.52
N ASP A 111 -4.71 -25.63 7.96
CA ASP A 111 -4.73 -25.85 6.51
C ASP A 111 -6.02 -25.33 5.84
N TYR A 112 -7.04 -24.93 6.62
CA TYR A 112 -8.32 -24.49 6.08
C TYR A 112 -8.16 -23.28 5.15
N LYS A 113 -8.57 -23.43 3.89
CA LYS A 113 -8.59 -22.34 2.92
C LYS A 113 -9.98 -22.08 2.34
N TYR A 114 -10.77 -23.14 2.12
CA TYR A 114 -12.12 -23.02 1.58
C TYR A 114 -13.12 -23.81 2.41
N LEU A 115 -14.30 -23.23 2.62
CA LEU A 115 -15.48 -23.95 3.13
C LEU A 115 -16.50 -24.05 2.00
N ALA A 116 -16.78 -25.26 1.53
CA ALA A 116 -17.66 -25.47 0.37
C ALA A 116 -18.97 -26.14 0.80
N LYS A 117 -20.10 -25.55 0.43
CA LYS A 117 -21.42 -26.20 0.49
C LYS A 117 -21.98 -26.31 -0.92
N VAL A 118 -21.72 -27.45 -1.56
CA VAL A 118 -22.12 -27.76 -2.93
C VAL A 118 -22.80 -29.14 -2.98
N PRO A 119 -23.61 -29.46 -4.02
CA PRO A 119 -24.39 -30.69 -4.05
C PRO A 119 -23.54 -31.97 -4.09
N LYS A 120 -22.27 -31.84 -4.48
CA LYS A 120 -21.32 -32.93 -4.61
C LYS A 120 -20.25 -32.86 -3.54
N THR A 121 -20.09 -33.95 -2.79
CA THR A 121 -18.98 -34.15 -1.86
C THR A 121 -17.66 -34.17 -2.62
N ILE A 122 -16.74 -33.25 -2.30
CA ILE A 122 -15.41 -33.19 -2.89
C ILE A 122 -14.52 -34.25 -2.24
N GLN A 123 -13.92 -35.10 -3.06
CA GLN A 123 -13.01 -36.17 -2.64
C GLN A 123 -11.55 -35.75 -2.83
N SER A 124 -10.62 -36.36 -2.09
CA SER A 124 -9.19 -36.07 -2.26
C SER A 124 -8.65 -36.42 -3.65
N THR A 125 -9.32 -37.31 -4.39
CA THR A 125 -8.98 -37.66 -5.77
C THR A 125 -9.54 -36.68 -6.82
N ASP A 126 -10.47 -35.80 -6.45
CA ASP A 126 -11.07 -34.87 -7.40
C ASP A 126 -10.10 -33.77 -7.82
N GLN A 127 -10.12 -33.40 -9.10
CA GLN A 127 -9.46 -32.21 -9.60
C GLN A 127 -10.44 -31.05 -9.47
N VAL A 128 -10.11 -30.09 -8.61
CA VAL A 128 -10.99 -28.94 -8.34
C VAL A 128 -10.27 -27.65 -8.69
N ALA A 129 -11.00 -26.75 -9.36
CA ALA A 129 -10.52 -25.41 -9.66
C ALA A 129 -11.66 -24.39 -9.50
N LEU A 130 -11.32 -23.22 -8.99
CA LEU A 130 -12.23 -22.08 -8.90
C LEU A 130 -12.02 -21.14 -10.09
N ASP A 131 -13.08 -20.91 -10.85
CA ASP A 131 -13.10 -20.01 -12.00
C ASP A 131 -13.89 -18.74 -11.65
N THR A 132 -13.25 -17.58 -11.78
CA THR A 132 -13.80 -16.26 -11.42
C THR A 132 -13.53 -15.27 -12.55
N GLU A 133 -14.42 -14.29 -12.73
CA GLU A 133 -14.18 -13.19 -13.69
C GLU A 133 -13.15 -12.17 -13.17
N TYR A 134 -12.94 -12.16 -11.85
CA TYR A 134 -11.97 -11.32 -11.14
C TYR A 134 -10.76 -12.14 -10.69
N LYS A 135 -9.69 -11.47 -10.25
CA LYS A 135 -8.49 -12.10 -9.72
C LYS A 135 -8.55 -12.17 -8.19
N ILE A 136 -8.26 -13.33 -7.60
CA ILE A 136 -8.13 -13.46 -6.14
C ILE A 136 -6.67 -13.18 -5.77
N TRP A 137 -6.44 -12.17 -4.93
CA TRP A 137 -5.11 -11.79 -4.46
C TRP A 137 -4.91 -12.22 -3.02
N ASP A 138 -4.30 -13.39 -2.86
CA ASP A 138 -3.95 -13.99 -1.58
C ASP A 138 -2.53 -14.59 -1.63
N PRO A 139 -1.50 -13.74 -1.83
CA PRO A 139 -0.12 -14.23 -1.88
C PRO A 139 0.35 -14.68 -0.49
N SER A 140 1.46 -15.43 -0.44
CA SER A 140 2.18 -15.59 0.82
C SER A 140 2.61 -14.21 1.36
N THR A 141 2.75 -14.08 2.67
CA THR A 141 3.15 -12.81 3.29
C THR A 141 4.64 -12.49 3.07
N GLY A 142 5.42 -13.47 2.62
CA GLY A 142 6.84 -13.33 2.37
C GLY A 142 7.53 -14.64 1.99
N ILE A 143 8.86 -14.61 2.08
CA ILE A 143 9.75 -15.75 1.85
C ILE A 143 10.20 -16.30 3.21
N HIS A 144 9.94 -17.58 3.47
CA HIS A 144 10.35 -18.24 4.70
C HIS A 144 11.83 -18.65 4.64
N LEU A 145 12.64 -18.09 5.55
CA LEU A 145 14.08 -18.33 5.69
C LEU A 145 14.33 -19.02 7.05
N GLY A 146 13.90 -20.28 7.16
CA GLY A 146 13.91 -21.02 8.43
C GLY A 146 12.95 -20.37 9.44
N PRO A 147 13.42 -19.92 10.62
CA PRO A 147 12.56 -19.32 11.64
C PRO A 147 12.15 -17.87 11.35
N ILE A 148 12.74 -17.22 10.33
CA ILE A 148 12.50 -15.81 9.99
C ILE A 148 11.72 -15.72 8.68
N THR A 149 10.68 -14.89 8.63
CA THR A 149 9.97 -14.59 7.39
C THR A 149 10.42 -13.23 6.86
N LEU A 150 10.96 -13.21 5.64
CA LEU A 150 11.23 -11.97 4.92
C LEU A 150 9.95 -11.52 4.23
N HIS A 151 9.23 -10.61 4.86
CA HIS A 151 7.98 -10.06 4.32
C HIS A 151 8.20 -9.31 3.01
N TYR A 152 7.28 -9.47 2.05
CA TYR A 152 7.37 -8.75 0.77
C TYR A 152 7.34 -7.23 0.94
N TYR A 153 6.59 -6.73 1.92
CA TYR A 153 6.59 -5.31 2.28
C TYR A 153 8.00 -4.82 2.67
N SER A 154 8.66 -5.55 3.57
CA SER A 154 10.05 -5.26 3.98
C SER A 154 11.02 -5.35 2.80
N LEU A 155 10.83 -6.33 1.91
CA LEU A 155 11.61 -6.47 0.68
C LEU A 155 11.45 -5.25 -0.25
N MET A 156 10.23 -4.70 -0.36
CA MET A 156 10.00 -3.48 -1.14
C MET A 156 10.70 -2.26 -0.53
N PHE A 157 10.80 -2.17 0.79
CA PHE A 157 11.62 -1.15 1.46
C PHE A 157 13.11 -1.33 1.14
N ILE A 158 13.61 -2.57 1.16
CA ILE A 158 15.00 -2.88 0.75
C ILE A 158 15.23 -2.45 -0.70
N PHE A 159 14.29 -2.70 -1.62
CA PHE A 159 14.39 -2.24 -3.00
C PHE A 159 14.35 -0.72 -3.10
N ALA A 160 13.46 -0.04 -2.37
CA ALA A 160 13.39 1.42 -2.37
C ALA A 160 14.72 2.06 -1.95
N PHE A 161 15.32 1.62 -0.85
CA PHE A 161 16.61 2.14 -0.38
C PHE A 161 17.79 1.66 -1.24
N GLY A 162 17.79 0.40 -1.66
CA GLY A 162 18.86 -0.18 -2.47
C GLY A 162 18.96 0.47 -3.85
N PHE A 163 17.86 0.51 -4.61
CA PHE A 163 17.84 1.22 -5.89
C PHE A 163 18.04 2.73 -5.70
N GLY A 164 17.56 3.30 -4.59
CA GLY A 164 17.84 4.69 -4.26
C GLY A 164 19.32 4.98 -4.10
N TYR A 165 20.06 4.12 -3.38
CA TYR A 165 21.51 4.22 -3.26
C TYR A 165 22.19 4.14 -4.64
N LEU A 166 21.86 3.12 -5.44
CA LEU A 166 22.44 2.94 -6.78
C LEU A 166 22.18 4.14 -7.71
N LEU A 167 20.96 4.69 -7.69
CA LEU A 167 20.60 5.86 -8.47
C LEU A 167 21.33 7.12 -7.98
N MET A 168 21.43 7.33 -6.67
CA MET A 168 22.18 8.44 -6.10
C MET A 168 23.67 8.35 -6.42
N THR A 169 24.30 7.17 -6.34
CA THR A 169 25.69 6.94 -6.79
C THR A 169 25.86 7.41 -8.22
N ARG A 170 24.94 6.99 -9.10
CA ARG A 170 24.97 7.35 -10.52
C ARG A 170 24.79 8.86 -10.73
N MET A 171 23.89 9.51 -9.99
CA MET A 171 23.73 10.97 -10.03
C MET A 171 24.97 11.71 -9.53
N PHE A 172 25.62 11.22 -8.48
CA PHE A 172 26.86 11.81 -7.97
C PHE A 172 27.99 11.71 -9.00
N THR A 173 28.11 10.59 -9.70
CA THR A 173 29.07 10.47 -10.82
C THR A 173 28.74 11.44 -11.95
N ILE A 174 27.47 11.57 -12.35
CA ILE A 174 27.04 12.48 -13.42
C ILE A 174 27.28 13.95 -13.04
N ASP A 175 27.11 14.29 -11.76
CA ASP A 175 27.24 15.65 -11.24
C ASP A 175 28.65 15.97 -10.74
N HIS A 176 29.61 15.06 -10.91
CA HIS A 176 30.99 15.21 -10.42
C HIS A 176 31.07 15.54 -8.92
N ILE A 177 30.26 14.84 -8.13
CA ILE A 177 30.24 14.93 -6.67
C ILE A 177 31.10 13.80 -6.08
N ASN A 178 31.95 14.14 -5.12
CA ASN A 178 32.73 13.16 -4.39
C ASN A 178 31.82 12.14 -3.68
N GLN A 179 32.09 10.85 -3.89
CA GLN A 179 31.29 9.75 -3.35
C GLN A 179 31.30 9.70 -1.81
N LYS A 180 32.25 10.36 -1.13
CA LYS A 180 32.25 10.49 0.34
C LYS A 180 30.97 11.14 0.89
N TYR A 181 30.26 11.91 0.07
CA TYR A 181 29.00 12.56 0.46
C TYR A 181 27.78 11.64 0.33
N LEU A 182 27.91 10.48 -0.31
CA LEU A 182 26.80 9.57 -0.57
C LEU A 182 26.39 8.81 0.69
N GLU A 183 27.37 8.21 1.38
CA GLU A 183 27.11 7.41 2.58
C GLU A 183 26.43 8.22 3.68
N PRO A 184 26.86 9.46 4.03
CA PRO A 184 26.11 10.28 4.97
C PRO A 184 24.67 10.55 4.53
N LEU A 185 24.42 10.83 3.25
CA LEU A 185 23.06 11.06 2.75
C LEU A 185 22.18 9.83 2.98
N PHE A 186 22.69 8.66 2.57
CA PHE A 186 21.98 7.40 2.73
C PHE A 186 21.69 7.09 4.21
N THR A 187 22.71 7.18 5.07
CA THR A 187 22.61 6.89 6.49
C THR A 187 21.60 7.81 7.19
N TRP A 188 21.68 9.12 6.98
CA TRP A 188 20.74 10.07 7.59
C TRP A 188 19.32 9.95 7.04
N THR A 189 19.15 9.57 5.77
CA THR A 189 17.83 9.29 5.18
C THR A 189 17.22 8.02 5.78
N LEU A 190 18.00 6.94 5.89
CA LEU A 190 17.54 5.66 6.43
C LEU A 190 17.17 5.78 7.91
N ILE A 191 18.07 6.33 8.72
CA ILE A 191 17.84 6.57 10.16
C ILE A 191 16.65 7.50 10.35
N GLY A 192 16.61 8.62 9.62
CA GLY A 192 15.50 9.58 9.70
C GLY A 192 14.16 8.95 9.35
N THR A 193 14.11 8.09 8.34
CA THR A 193 12.87 7.38 7.95
C THR A 193 12.41 6.45 9.05
N ILE A 194 13.27 5.54 9.52
CA ILE A 194 12.88 4.50 10.48
C ILE A 194 12.57 5.12 11.86
N LEU A 195 13.50 5.92 12.40
CA LEU A 195 13.30 6.54 13.72
C LEU A 195 12.20 7.58 13.69
N GLY A 196 12.11 8.39 12.63
CA GLY A 196 11.05 9.37 12.49
C GLY A 196 9.67 8.72 12.41
N ALA A 197 9.54 7.66 11.62
CA ALA A 197 8.29 6.92 11.51
C ALA A 197 7.87 6.32 12.86
N ARG A 198 8.80 5.68 13.55
CA ARG A 198 8.54 5.04 14.85
C ARG A 198 8.22 6.06 15.93
N LEU A 199 9.01 7.13 16.06
CA LEU A 199 8.76 8.19 17.03
C LEU A 199 7.45 8.92 16.75
N GLY A 200 7.13 9.20 15.49
CA GLY A 200 5.83 9.75 15.13
C GLY A 200 4.68 8.85 15.62
N HIS A 201 4.78 7.54 15.38
CA HIS A 201 3.76 6.62 15.83
C HIS A 201 3.60 6.63 17.36
N VAL A 202 4.71 6.48 18.08
CA VAL A 202 4.70 6.41 19.54
C VAL A 202 4.20 7.73 20.15
N ILE A 203 4.62 8.89 19.64
CA ILE A 203 4.21 10.19 20.19
C ILE A 203 2.71 10.44 20.02
N PHE A 204 2.15 10.11 18.86
CA PHE A 204 0.76 10.47 18.52
C PHE A 204 -0.27 9.40 18.86
N TYR A 205 0.10 8.12 18.80
CA TYR A 205 -0.87 7.02 18.94
C TYR A 205 -0.61 6.13 20.16
N GLN A 206 0.64 6.02 20.63
CA GLN A 206 1.01 5.11 21.73
C GLN A 206 2.03 5.70 22.72
N PRO A 207 1.77 6.87 23.32
CA PRO A 207 2.75 7.56 24.17
C PRO A 207 3.10 6.79 25.44
N GLU A 208 2.23 5.87 25.88
CA GLU A 208 2.45 4.98 27.02
C GLU A 208 3.67 4.08 26.87
N LEU A 209 4.10 3.75 25.64
CA LEU A 209 5.28 2.92 25.40
C LEU A 209 6.56 3.53 25.97
N PHE A 210 6.66 4.86 26.06
CA PHE A 210 7.81 5.52 26.70
C PHE A 210 7.99 5.10 28.17
N LYS A 211 6.91 4.71 28.86
CA LYS A 211 6.96 4.26 30.26
C LYS A 211 6.90 2.74 30.37
N GLN A 212 6.07 2.11 29.56
CA GLN A 212 5.75 0.70 29.71
C GLN A 212 6.81 -0.20 29.10
N ASP A 213 7.33 0.15 27.92
CA ASP A 213 8.31 -0.64 27.17
C ASP A 213 9.27 0.27 26.38
N PHE A 214 10.09 1.04 27.10
CA PHE A 214 10.91 2.13 26.54
C PHE A 214 11.83 1.69 25.39
N TRP A 215 12.46 0.51 25.49
CA TRP A 215 13.38 0.04 24.45
C TRP A 215 12.66 -0.32 23.14
N SER A 216 11.39 -0.74 23.21
CA SER A 216 10.56 -1.00 22.02
C SER A 216 10.29 0.26 21.17
N VAL A 217 10.50 1.45 21.74
CA VAL A 217 10.36 2.72 21.01
C VAL A 217 11.46 2.87 19.96
N PHE A 218 12.66 2.36 20.24
CA PHE A 218 13.85 2.60 19.40
C PHE A 218 14.36 1.36 18.69
N LEU A 219 14.03 0.17 19.22
CA LEU A 219 14.53 -1.11 18.74
C LEU A 219 13.36 -1.98 18.26
N PRO A 220 13.59 -2.88 17.28
CA PRO A 220 12.58 -3.79 16.73
C PRO A 220 12.27 -4.98 17.66
N ILE A 221 12.08 -4.68 18.94
CA ILE A 221 11.86 -5.64 20.02
C ILE A 221 10.68 -5.19 20.87
N GLN A 222 10.05 -6.15 21.50
CA GLN A 222 9.17 -5.95 22.65
C GLN A 222 9.90 -6.55 23.86
N THR A 223 9.88 -5.85 24.99
CA THR A 223 10.48 -6.34 26.26
C THR A 223 9.43 -6.75 27.28
N LYS A 224 8.18 -6.30 27.14
CA LYS A 224 7.08 -6.67 28.03
C LYS A 224 5.83 -7.14 27.25
N PRO A 225 5.08 -8.13 27.76
CA PRO A 225 5.34 -8.93 28.97
C PRO A 225 6.53 -9.90 28.82
N GLU A 226 6.89 -10.25 27.59
CA GLU A 226 7.99 -11.15 27.26
C GLU A 226 8.88 -10.54 26.17
N PHE A 227 10.14 -10.97 26.13
CA PHE A 227 11.08 -10.56 25.09
C PHE A 227 10.72 -11.22 23.76
N LYS A 228 10.41 -10.40 22.76
CA LYS A 228 10.09 -10.87 21.40
C LYS A 228 10.72 -9.95 20.37
N PHE A 229 11.34 -10.52 19.36
CA PHE A 229 11.68 -9.78 18.16
C PHE A 229 10.39 -9.52 17.37
N THR A 230 9.98 -8.25 17.28
CA THR A 230 8.73 -7.84 16.65
C THR A 230 8.94 -7.21 15.28
N GLY A 231 10.19 -6.85 14.94
CA GLY A 231 10.43 -5.96 13.82
C GLY A 231 10.03 -4.51 14.15
N PHE A 232 10.20 -3.60 13.20
CA PHE A 232 9.66 -2.25 13.33
C PHE A 232 8.18 -2.26 12.94
N SER A 233 7.29 -2.41 13.91
CA SER A 233 5.84 -2.21 13.76
C SER A 233 5.44 -0.84 14.29
N GLY A 234 4.23 -0.36 13.98
CA GLY A 234 3.74 0.96 14.40
C GLY A 234 4.61 2.09 13.84
N LEU A 235 4.40 2.42 12.56
CA LEU A 235 5.17 3.41 11.82
C LEU A 235 4.23 4.49 11.28
N ALA A 236 4.50 5.76 11.57
CA ALA A 236 3.70 6.89 11.11
C ALA A 236 4.42 7.69 10.03
N SER A 237 3.80 7.81 8.86
CA SER A 237 4.36 8.52 7.70
C SER A 237 4.67 10.01 7.98
N HIS A 238 3.87 10.68 8.80
CA HIS A 238 4.08 12.09 9.17
C HIS A 238 5.36 12.29 9.98
N GLY A 239 5.66 11.38 10.91
CA GLY A 239 6.92 11.40 11.67
C GLY A 239 8.13 11.16 10.78
N ALA A 240 8.03 10.20 9.85
CA ALA A 240 9.06 9.96 8.84
C ALA A 240 9.32 11.20 7.99
N THR A 241 8.25 11.87 7.54
CA THR A 241 8.32 13.06 6.70
C THR A 241 9.04 14.21 7.40
N LEU A 242 8.66 14.51 8.65
CA LEU A 242 9.31 15.55 9.44
C LEU A 242 10.79 15.25 9.66
N ALA A 243 11.12 14.02 10.06
CA ALA A 243 12.51 13.61 10.26
C ALA A 243 13.32 13.72 8.96
N LEU A 244 12.77 13.31 7.81
CA LEU A 244 13.43 13.42 6.52
C LEU A 244 13.68 14.86 6.09
N ILE A 245 12.76 15.79 6.37
CA ILE A 245 12.99 17.23 6.16
C ILE A 245 14.20 17.67 7.00
N LEU A 246 14.20 17.36 8.29
CA LEU A 246 15.28 17.77 9.20
C LEU A 246 16.63 17.15 8.84
N THR A 247 16.68 15.86 8.53
CA THR A 247 17.92 15.17 8.15
C THR A 247 18.43 15.63 6.80
N THR A 248 17.56 15.94 5.85
CA THR A 248 17.95 16.52 4.55
C THR A 248 18.52 17.92 4.72
N LEU A 249 17.89 18.77 5.55
CA LEU A 249 18.43 20.11 5.86
C LEU A 249 19.78 20.01 6.57
N TYR A 250 19.91 19.12 7.55
CA TYR A 250 21.18 18.85 8.23
C TYR A 250 22.27 18.42 7.25
N TYR A 251 21.99 17.42 6.42
CA TYR A 251 22.89 16.96 5.36
C TYR A 251 23.30 18.11 4.44
N SER A 252 22.32 18.88 3.96
CA SER A 252 22.53 19.97 3.02
C SER A 252 23.44 21.05 3.58
N TYR A 253 23.17 21.50 4.81
CA TYR A 253 23.89 22.64 5.40
C TYR A 253 25.21 22.25 6.07
N LYS A 254 25.28 21.07 6.68
CA LYS A 254 26.46 20.67 7.49
C LYS A 254 27.40 19.74 6.75
N ILE A 255 26.89 18.85 5.91
CA ILE A 255 27.68 17.80 5.28
C ILE A 255 28.10 18.21 3.86
N ILE A 256 27.14 18.26 2.92
CA ILE A 256 27.46 18.56 1.52
C ILE A 256 27.62 20.06 1.25
N LYS A 257 27.09 20.93 2.12
CA LYS A 257 27.15 22.40 2.00
C LYS A 257 26.64 22.90 0.63
N LYS A 258 25.51 22.36 0.19
CA LYS A 258 24.78 22.81 -1.01
C LYS A 258 23.41 23.36 -0.60
N ASN A 259 22.73 24.02 -1.54
CA ASN A 259 21.34 24.45 -1.35
C ASN A 259 20.45 23.21 -1.10
N PRO A 260 19.55 23.19 -0.10
CA PRO A 260 18.64 22.07 0.13
C PRO A 260 17.85 21.64 -1.10
N PHE A 261 17.43 22.59 -1.94
CA PHE A 261 16.70 22.28 -3.16
C PHE A 261 17.53 21.47 -4.17
N TRP A 262 18.85 21.60 -4.16
CA TRP A 262 19.74 20.74 -4.95
C TRP A 262 19.64 19.27 -4.49
N VAL A 263 19.57 19.05 -3.18
CA VAL A 263 19.44 17.71 -2.59
C VAL A 263 18.03 17.16 -2.89
N TYR A 264 17.00 17.97 -2.67
CA TYR A 264 15.61 17.59 -2.94
C TYR A 264 15.34 17.26 -4.41
N ASP A 265 15.97 17.94 -5.37
CA ASP A 265 15.82 17.60 -6.79
C ASP A 265 16.25 16.16 -7.08
N ARG A 266 17.32 15.69 -6.44
CA ARG A 266 17.86 14.32 -6.60
C ARG A 266 17.05 13.31 -5.79
N LEU A 267 16.68 13.69 -4.56
CA LEU A 267 15.80 12.86 -3.74
C LEU A 267 14.43 12.66 -4.39
N GLY A 268 13.84 13.68 -5.03
CA GLY A 268 12.54 13.56 -5.70
C GLY A 268 12.53 12.47 -6.78
N ILE A 269 13.64 12.31 -7.52
CA ILE A 269 13.81 11.24 -8.51
C ILE A 269 13.80 9.87 -7.82
N VAL A 270 14.61 9.71 -6.78
CA VAL A 270 14.76 8.45 -6.03
C VAL A 270 13.46 8.09 -5.31
N VAL A 271 12.81 9.06 -4.68
CA VAL A 271 11.56 8.88 -3.93
C VAL A 271 10.40 8.54 -4.85
N ALA A 272 10.36 9.03 -6.10
CA ALA A 272 9.36 8.58 -7.07
C ALA A 272 9.44 7.06 -7.28
N LEU A 273 10.64 6.50 -7.49
CA LEU A 273 10.81 5.06 -7.61
C LEU A 273 10.54 4.32 -6.28
N GLY A 274 11.04 4.87 -5.16
CA GLY A 274 10.78 4.32 -3.83
C GLY A 274 9.30 4.24 -3.49
N GLY A 275 8.53 5.28 -3.85
CA GLY A 275 7.08 5.32 -3.68
C GLY A 275 6.36 4.23 -4.47
N ALA A 276 6.85 3.89 -5.67
CA ALA A 276 6.32 2.77 -6.44
C ALA A 276 6.52 1.43 -5.73
N PHE A 277 7.71 1.19 -5.15
CA PHE A 277 7.96 0.00 -4.35
C PHE A 277 7.09 -0.04 -3.08
N VAL A 278 6.93 1.07 -2.38
CA VAL A 278 6.02 1.14 -1.20
C VAL A 278 4.60 0.76 -1.59
N ARG A 279 4.09 1.24 -2.73
CA ARG A 279 2.76 0.86 -3.23
C ARG A 279 2.65 -0.59 -3.64
N MET A 280 3.71 -1.16 -4.21
CA MET A 280 3.78 -2.60 -4.43
C MET A 280 3.74 -3.38 -3.11
N GLY A 281 4.39 -2.86 -2.06
CA GLY A 281 4.30 -3.40 -0.70
C GLY A 281 2.86 -3.41 -0.20
N ASN A 282 2.16 -2.27 -0.29
CA ASN A 282 0.75 -2.19 0.11
C ASN A 282 -0.13 -3.18 -0.67
N PHE A 283 0.15 -3.37 -1.96
CA PHE A 283 -0.54 -4.39 -2.77
C PHE A 283 -0.31 -5.80 -2.22
N PHE A 284 0.93 -6.21 -1.92
CA PHE A 284 1.20 -7.51 -1.28
C PHE A 284 0.48 -7.68 0.07
N ASN A 285 0.35 -6.60 0.85
CA ASN A 285 -0.34 -6.62 2.13
C ASN A 285 -1.88 -6.50 2.02
N SER A 286 -2.46 -6.31 0.82
CA SER A 286 -3.89 -6.03 0.65
C SER A 286 -4.37 -4.76 1.39
N GLU A 287 -3.51 -3.74 1.50
CA GLU A 287 -3.78 -2.46 2.17
C GLU A 287 -4.05 -1.35 1.16
N ILE A 288 -4.83 -0.32 1.52
CA ILE A 288 -5.04 0.88 0.68
C ILE A 288 -5.77 0.52 -0.62
N ILE A 289 -6.80 -0.32 -0.53
CA ILE A 289 -7.55 -0.84 -1.68
C ILE A 289 -8.52 0.19 -2.26
N GLY A 290 -9.08 -0.14 -3.42
CA GLY A 290 -10.08 0.66 -4.11
C GLY A 290 -11.52 0.40 -3.68
N LYS A 291 -12.41 1.20 -4.25
CA LYS A 291 -13.87 1.00 -4.22
C LYS A 291 -14.25 -0.31 -4.92
N PRO A 292 -15.43 -0.88 -4.60
CA PRO A 292 -15.93 -2.06 -5.28
C PRO A 292 -16.07 -1.83 -6.78
N VAL A 293 -15.75 -2.84 -7.58
CA VAL A 293 -15.78 -2.78 -9.05
C VAL A 293 -16.51 -4.00 -9.60
N ALA A 294 -17.08 -3.89 -10.80
CA ALA A 294 -17.71 -5.02 -11.47
C ALA A 294 -16.75 -6.21 -11.62
N ALA A 295 -17.25 -7.42 -11.37
CA ALA A 295 -16.48 -8.67 -11.42
C ALA A 295 -15.77 -8.88 -12.77
N ASN A 296 -16.41 -8.49 -13.87
CA ASN A 296 -15.87 -8.59 -15.23
C ASN A 296 -14.87 -7.48 -15.61
N SER A 297 -14.58 -6.53 -14.71
CA SER A 297 -13.58 -5.50 -14.97
C SER A 297 -12.19 -6.14 -15.09
N PRO A 298 -11.35 -5.71 -16.06
CA PRO A 298 -9.98 -6.22 -16.17
C PRO A 298 -9.12 -5.91 -14.94
N PHE A 299 -9.56 -4.95 -14.11
CA PHE A 299 -8.93 -4.53 -12.88
C PHE A 299 -9.68 -5.02 -11.63
N ALA A 300 -10.56 -6.03 -11.73
CA ALA A 300 -11.24 -6.59 -10.58
C ALA A 300 -10.31 -7.51 -9.78
N PHE A 301 -10.02 -7.12 -8.54
CA PHE A 301 -9.26 -7.92 -7.58
C PHE A 301 -10.07 -8.14 -6.30
N LEU A 302 -10.19 -9.40 -5.88
CA LEU A 302 -10.74 -9.77 -4.58
C LEU A 302 -9.56 -9.95 -3.61
N PHE A 303 -9.59 -9.27 -2.46
CA PHE A 303 -8.51 -9.24 -1.48
C PHE A 303 -8.94 -9.93 -0.17
N PRO A 304 -8.80 -11.27 -0.01
CA PRO A 304 -9.30 -11.99 1.17
C PRO A 304 -8.70 -11.54 2.51
N GLN A 305 -7.52 -10.92 2.47
CA GLN A 305 -6.77 -10.46 3.64
C GLN A 305 -6.94 -8.96 3.91
N MET A 306 -7.85 -8.26 3.21
CA MET A 306 -8.09 -6.84 3.47
C MET A 306 -8.62 -6.61 4.90
N SER A 307 -8.37 -5.42 5.46
CA SER A 307 -8.95 -5.04 6.76
C SER A 307 -10.48 -5.01 6.71
N ASP A 308 -11.08 -5.36 7.83
CA ASP A 308 -12.50 -5.25 8.17
C ASP A 308 -13.06 -3.83 8.03
N GLU A 309 -12.24 -2.79 8.11
CA GLU A 309 -12.62 -1.40 7.83
C GLU A 309 -13.24 -1.21 6.44
N TYR A 310 -12.94 -2.10 5.49
CA TYR A 310 -13.50 -2.08 4.13
C TYR A 310 -14.78 -2.94 3.98
N GLY A 311 -15.30 -3.50 5.06
CA GLY A 311 -16.49 -4.34 5.09
C GLY A 311 -16.29 -5.72 4.44
N VAL A 312 -17.33 -6.25 3.80
CA VAL A 312 -17.29 -7.58 3.17
C VAL A 312 -16.35 -7.61 1.97
N THR A 313 -15.60 -8.70 1.82
CA THR A 313 -14.61 -8.87 0.76
C THR A 313 -15.28 -9.10 -0.60
N VAL A 314 -15.28 -8.04 -1.41
CA VAL A 314 -15.81 -8.02 -2.77
C VAL A 314 -14.73 -7.59 -3.76
N PRO A 315 -14.88 -7.85 -5.07
CA PRO A 315 -13.96 -7.34 -6.08
C PRO A 315 -13.83 -5.82 -6.05
N ARG A 316 -12.59 -5.33 -6.00
CA ARG A 316 -12.22 -3.91 -5.85
C ARG A 316 -11.11 -3.53 -6.82
N TYR A 317 -10.96 -2.23 -7.07
CA TYR A 317 -9.84 -1.70 -7.84
C TYR A 317 -8.50 -1.85 -7.07
N PRO A 318 -7.41 -2.31 -7.71
CA PRO A 318 -6.07 -2.36 -7.13
C PRO A 318 -5.39 -0.99 -7.26
N THR A 319 -5.93 0.02 -6.57
CA THR A 319 -5.49 1.42 -6.65
C THR A 319 -4.01 1.61 -6.29
N GLN A 320 -3.44 0.72 -5.49
CA GLN A 320 -2.00 0.67 -5.20
C GLN A 320 -1.18 0.47 -6.47
N LEU A 321 -1.61 -0.42 -7.38
CA LEU A 321 -0.93 -0.63 -8.66
C LEU A 321 -1.06 0.59 -9.58
N PHE A 322 -2.19 1.30 -9.54
CA PHE A 322 -2.36 2.53 -10.30
C PHE A 322 -1.42 3.64 -9.81
N GLU A 323 -1.31 3.82 -8.48
CA GLU A 323 -0.30 4.72 -7.89
C GLU A 323 1.12 4.27 -8.24
N ALA A 324 1.44 2.98 -8.12
CA ALA A 324 2.78 2.45 -8.40
C ALA A 324 3.21 2.70 -9.85
N VAL A 325 2.34 2.42 -10.82
CA VAL A 325 2.61 2.70 -12.25
C VAL A 325 2.78 4.20 -12.47
N GLY A 326 1.92 5.04 -11.89
CA GLY A 326 2.06 6.49 -11.95
C GLY A 326 3.41 6.97 -11.42
N TYR A 327 3.88 6.41 -10.31
CA TYR A 327 5.16 6.75 -9.69
C TYR A 327 6.36 6.25 -10.50
N VAL A 328 6.28 5.09 -11.16
CA VAL A 328 7.29 4.63 -12.12
C VAL A 328 7.37 5.57 -13.32
N LEU A 329 6.23 5.98 -13.89
CA LEU A 329 6.20 6.95 -14.99
C LEU A 329 6.77 8.31 -14.59
N LEU A 330 6.47 8.77 -13.36
CA LEU A 330 7.06 9.97 -12.78
C LEU A 330 8.59 9.82 -12.65
N PHE A 331 9.08 8.70 -12.12
CA PHE A 331 10.51 8.42 -12.04
C PHE A 331 11.17 8.49 -13.43
N ILE A 332 10.59 7.82 -14.44
CA ILE A 332 11.12 7.83 -15.81
C ILE A 332 11.17 9.26 -16.35
N LEU A 333 10.10 10.03 -16.18
CA LEU A 333 10.04 11.43 -16.61
C LEU A 333 11.15 12.26 -15.94
N LEU A 334 11.26 12.21 -14.62
CA LEU A 334 12.26 13.00 -13.89
C LEU A 334 13.68 12.55 -14.23
N TRP A 335 13.92 11.26 -14.40
CA TRP A 335 15.22 10.71 -14.80
C TRP A 335 15.61 11.18 -16.20
N VAL A 336 14.69 11.14 -17.16
CA VAL A 336 14.91 11.65 -18.52
C VAL A 336 15.23 13.14 -18.49
N LEU A 337 14.44 13.94 -17.77
CA LEU A 337 14.69 15.38 -17.62
C LEU A 337 16.04 15.66 -16.96
N TYR A 338 16.39 14.94 -15.90
CA TYR A 338 17.67 15.04 -15.23
C TYR A 338 18.85 14.68 -16.15
N ARG A 339 18.71 13.65 -16.99
CA ARG A 339 19.80 13.15 -17.87
C ARG A 339 19.95 13.91 -19.18
N LYS A 340 18.85 14.44 -19.73
CA LYS A 340 18.79 14.94 -21.11
C LYS A 340 18.63 16.45 -21.20
N THR A 341 18.49 17.15 -20.08
CA THR A 341 18.28 18.61 -20.04
C THR A 341 19.09 19.27 -18.92
N ASP A 342 19.16 20.59 -18.95
CA ASP A 342 19.85 21.40 -17.94
C ASP A 342 19.04 21.60 -16.65
N LYS A 343 17.90 20.91 -16.49
CA LYS A 343 17.02 21.08 -15.33
C LYS A 343 17.67 20.71 -14.00
N LYS A 344 18.67 19.82 -14.01
CA LYS A 344 19.47 19.48 -12.82
C LYS A 344 20.29 20.64 -12.25
N TYR A 345 20.48 21.71 -13.05
CA TYR A 345 21.17 22.94 -12.65
C TYR A 345 20.21 24.07 -12.22
N GLN A 346 18.90 23.85 -12.27
CA GLN A 346 17.88 24.80 -11.81
C GLN A 346 17.31 24.31 -10.47
N GLN A 347 17.97 24.65 -9.36
CA GLN A 347 17.74 24.05 -8.05
C GLN A 347 16.28 24.21 -7.59
N GLY A 348 15.62 23.08 -7.32
CA GLY A 348 14.23 22.94 -6.88
C GLY A 348 13.26 22.65 -8.03
N TRP A 349 13.67 22.78 -9.29
CA TRP A 349 12.76 22.60 -10.41
C TRP A 349 12.26 21.16 -10.55
N LEU A 350 13.15 20.17 -10.41
CA LEU A 350 12.79 18.76 -10.51
C LEU A 350 11.95 18.33 -9.31
N PHE A 351 12.29 18.82 -8.12
CA PHE A 351 11.53 18.57 -6.90
C PHE A 351 10.12 19.16 -6.96
N GLY A 352 9.98 20.39 -7.47
CA GLY A 352 8.67 21.01 -7.65
C GLY A 352 7.80 20.25 -8.65
N LEU A 353 8.39 19.77 -9.76
CA LEU A 353 7.69 18.92 -10.72
C LEU A 353 7.29 17.57 -10.11
N PHE A 354 8.19 16.95 -9.35
CA PHE A 354 7.93 15.75 -8.56
C PHE A 354 6.73 15.95 -7.63
N PHE A 355 6.69 17.04 -6.85
CA PHE A 355 5.55 17.38 -5.99
C PHE A 355 4.25 17.51 -6.79
N ILE A 356 4.23 18.30 -7.86
CA ILE A 356 3.00 18.48 -8.65
C ILE A 356 2.47 17.13 -9.16
N ILE A 357 3.32 16.32 -9.79
CA ILE A 357 2.86 15.10 -10.45
C ILE A 357 2.53 14.01 -9.44
N LEU A 358 3.34 13.81 -8.39
CA LEU A 358 3.05 12.80 -7.36
C LEU A 358 1.69 13.08 -6.71
N TRP A 359 1.44 14.33 -6.32
CA TRP A 359 0.19 14.71 -5.68
C TRP A 359 -0.98 14.77 -6.66
N ALA A 360 -0.73 15.02 -7.95
CA ALA A 360 -1.76 14.85 -9.00
C ALA A 360 -2.15 13.38 -9.18
N ILE A 361 -1.18 12.45 -9.24
CA ILE A 361 -1.45 11.01 -9.30
C ILE A 361 -2.31 10.61 -8.10
N ARG A 362 -1.92 11.01 -6.88
CA ARG A 362 -2.71 10.77 -5.68
C ARG A 362 -4.13 11.33 -5.83
N PHE A 363 -4.28 12.59 -6.20
CA PHE A 363 -5.58 13.26 -6.37
C PHE A 363 -6.52 12.48 -7.30
N PHE A 364 -6.01 12.01 -8.44
CA PHE A 364 -6.82 11.27 -9.41
C PHE A 364 -7.12 9.83 -8.98
N VAL A 365 -6.15 9.11 -8.41
CA VAL A 365 -6.39 7.74 -7.94
C VAL A 365 -7.34 7.71 -6.74
N GLU A 366 -7.38 8.77 -5.93
CA GLU A 366 -8.26 8.88 -4.77
C GLU A 366 -9.76 8.83 -5.15
N PHE A 367 -10.15 9.13 -6.40
CA PHE A 367 -11.53 8.92 -6.86
C PHE A 367 -11.95 7.45 -6.83
N LEU A 368 -10.99 6.54 -7.03
CA LEU A 368 -11.18 5.09 -7.05
C LEU A 368 -10.86 4.43 -5.72
N LYS A 369 -10.37 5.19 -4.72
CA LYS A 369 -9.97 4.64 -3.41
C LYS A 369 -11.13 4.61 -2.44
N GLU A 370 -11.15 3.57 -1.62
CA GLU A 370 -12.01 3.54 -0.45
C GLU A 370 -11.38 4.41 0.64
N PRO A 371 -12.17 5.23 1.37
CA PRO A 371 -11.68 5.98 2.51
C PRO A 371 -11.05 5.07 3.56
N GLN A 372 -9.99 5.57 4.20
CA GLN A 372 -9.31 4.88 5.29
C GLN A 372 -9.82 5.47 6.60
N GLY A 373 -10.80 4.80 7.20
CA GLY A 373 -11.57 5.33 8.32
C GLY A 373 -12.50 6.49 7.92
N ASP A 374 -12.86 7.30 8.91
CA ASP A 374 -13.82 8.39 8.73
C ASP A 374 -13.29 9.50 7.81
N GLU A 375 -14.11 9.94 6.85
CA GLU A 375 -13.78 11.12 6.06
C GLU A 375 -13.95 12.40 6.91
N PHE A 376 -12.83 12.95 7.36
CA PHE A 376 -12.84 14.18 8.17
C PHE A 376 -13.05 15.47 7.37
N ILE A 377 -12.77 15.46 6.05
CA ILE A 377 -12.86 16.65 5.21
C ILE A 377 -13.61 16.32 3.91
N GLN A 378 -14.82 16.86 3.80
CA GLN A 378 -15.57 16.91 2.55
C GLN A 378 -15.79 18.38 2.18
N PHE A 379 -15.18 18.83 1.09
CA PHE A 379 -15.32 20.19 0.62
C PHE A 379 -15.45 20.22 -0.90
N GLY A 380 -16.54 20.81 -1.39
CA GLY A 380 -16.78 20.96 -2.83
C GLY A 380 -16.85 19.64 -3.61
N GLY A 381 -17.26 18.54 -2.97
CA GLY A 381 -17.31 17.20 -3.57
C GLY A 381 -15.97 16.46 -3.62
N LEU A 382 -14.91 17.01 -3.00
CA LEU A 382 -13.62 16.36 -2.86
C LEU A 382 -13.47 15.75 -1.47
N ASN A 383 -12.79 14.60 -1.41
CA ASN A 383 -12.48 13.91 -0.16
C ASN A 383 -11.19 14.42 0.50
N THR A 384 -10.91 13.93 1.70
CA THR A 384 -9.74 14.31 2.50
C THR A 384 -8.43 14.17 1.72
N GLY A 385 -8.22 13.03 1.05
CA GLY A 385 -6.98 12.77 0.30
C GLY A 385 -6.77 13.74 -0.87
N GLN A 386 -7.84 14.12 -1.54
CA GLN A 386 -7.83 15.10 -2.63
C GLN A 386 -7.54 16.51 -2.14
N ILE A 387 -8.23 16.93 -1.08
CA ILE A 387 -8.05 18.26 -0.49
C ILE A 387 -6.62 18.43 0.00
N LEU A 388 -6.07 17.41 0.68
CA LEU A 388 -4.68 17.44 1.14
C LEU A 388 -3.66 17.45 0.00
N SER A 389 -4.01 16.94 -1.19
CA SER A 389 -3.10 16.94 -2.35
C SER A 389 -2.93 18.33 -2.96
N ILE A 390 -3.95 19.20 -2.89
CA ILE A 390 -3.94 20.52 -3.53
C ILE A 390 -2.83 21.45 -3.00
N PRO A 391 -2.65 21.63 -1.68
CA PRO A 391 -1.56 22.45 -1.13
C PRO A 391 -0.17 22.01 -1.62
N PHE A 392 0.07 20.71 -1.76
CA PHE A 392 1.37 20.20 -2.21
C PHE A 392 1.59 20.44 -3.71
N MET A 393 0.55 20.34 -4.54
CA MET A 393 0.65 20.74 -5.95
C MET A 393 0.97 22.24 -6.07
N ILE A 394 0.29 23.09 -5.29
CA ILE A 394 0.56 24.54 -5.25
C ILE A 394 2.00 24.81 -4.79
N ALA A 395 2.46 24.14 -3.73
CA ALA A 395 3.83 24.25 -3.25
C ALA A 395 4.83 23.87 -4.35
N GLY A 396 4.58 22.80 -5.10
CA GLY A 396 5.43 22.40 -6.23
C GLY A 396 5.50 23.47 -7.32
N VAL A 397 4.37 24.10 -7.67
CA VAL A 397 4.34 25.23 -8.62
C VAL A 397 5.16 26.41 -8.10
N ILE A 398 4.99 26.77 -6.83
CA ILE A 398 5.74 27.86 -6.19
C ILE A 398 7.24 27.55 -6.25
N ILE A 399 7.66 26.34 -5.85
CA ILE A 399 9.07 25.92 -5.90
C ILE A 399 9.62 26.05 -7.33
N MET A 400 8.89 25.60 -8.35
CA MET A 400 9.33 25.73 -9.74
C MET A 400 9.47 27.18 -10.19
N ILE A 401 8.60 28.09 -9.75
CA ILE A 401 8.72 29.53 -10.06
C ILE A 401 9.97 30.11 -9.40
N TYR A 402 10.19 29.82 -8.10
CA TYR A 402 11.34 30.31 -7.35
C TYR A 402 12.67 29.71 -7.83
N SER A 403 12.67 28.47 -8.32
CA SER A 403 13.88 27.78 -8.83
C SER A 403 14.61 28.56 -9.94
N LYS A 404 13.91 29.44 -10.66
CA LYS A 404 14.51 30.31 -11.69
C LYS A 404 15.61 31.22 -11.12
N LYS A 405 15.54 31.54 -9.82
CA LYS A 405 16.53 32.37 -9.09
C LYS A 405 17.75 31.58 -8.62
N PHE A 406 17.69 30.25 -8.64
CA PHE A 406 18.72 29.35 -8.11
C PHE A 406 19.31 28.49 -9.22
N LYS A 407 19.65 29.13 -10.34
CA LYS A 407 20.40 28.47 -11.42
C LYS A 407 21.89 28.48 -11.08
N ILE A 408 22.53 27.35 -11.35
CA ILE A 408 23.97 27.17 -11.21
C ILE A 408 24.56 26.71 -12.55
N THR A 409 25.85 26.91 -12.72
CA THR A 409 26.63 26.32 -13.81
C THR A 409 27.03 24.88 -13.48
N GLU A 410 27.50 24.15 -14.48
CA GLU A 410 28.04 22.81 -14.27
C GLU A 410 29.25 22.79 -13.32
N ALA A 411 30.13 23.80 -13.43
CA ALA A 411 31.28 23.95 -12.54
C ALA A 411 30.86 24.18 -11.08
N GLU A 412 29.86 25.03 -10.84
CA GLU A 412 29.30 25.25 -9.49
C GLU A 412 28.52 24.04 -8.95
N ASN A 413 27.97 23.21 -9.86
CA ASN A 413 27.30 21.97 -9.51
C ASN A 413 28.27 20.91 -9.03
N ALA A 414 29.45 20.82 -9.65
CA ALA A 414 30.50 19.88 -9.26
C ALA A 414 30.94 20.08 -7.80
N LYS A 415 31.48 19.02 -7.21
CA LYS A 415 32.13 19.04 -5.90
C LYS A 415 33.10 17.86 -5.78
N PRO A 416 34.23 17.91 -6.50
CA PRO A 416 35.17 16.79 -6.59
C PRO A 416 35.91 16.52 -5.27
N GLU A 417 36.03 17.53 -4.40
CA GLU A 417 36.81 17.46 -3.16
C GLU A 417 36.17 16.68 -2.02
#